data_AF-A0A356S5Z9-F1
#
_entry.id   AF-A0A356S5Z9-F1
#
_cell.length_a   1.000
_cell.length_b   1.000
_cell.length_c   1.000
_cell.angle_alpha   90.00
_cell.angle_beta   90.00
_cell.angle_gamma   90.00
#
_symmetry.space_group_name_H-M   'P 1'
#
loop_
_entity.id
_entity.type
_entity.pdbx_description
1 polymer ?
#
loop_
_entity_poly.entity_id
_entity_poly.type
_entity_poly.pdbx_seq_one_letter_code
_entity_poly.pdbx_strand_id
1 'polypeptide(L)'
;FQGVAELCQKRGLRLQRRSSGQALAADTQVLLGDSMGEMMAYYSLGDIAFVGGSLVDTGCQNVLEPAAWALPVLVGPSQFNFAKICSQMESANALRTVQDATELSTQLRQLLDEPAKREAMGQSGAALVKANRSALPKLLAQIDRLLA
;
A
#
# COMPACT_ATOMS: atom_id res chain seq x y z
N PHE A 1 -8.16 13.88 10.78
CA PHE A 1 -7.39 14.34 9.60
C PHE A 1 -6.92 15.80 9.66
N GLN A 2 -7.45 16.65 10.55
CA GLN A 2 -7.07 18.08 10.66
C GLN A 2 -5.55 18.31 10.84
N GLY A 3 -4.91 17.58 11.76
CA GLY A 3 -3.46 17.75 12.01
C GLY A 3 -2.57 17.46 10.79
N VAL A 4 -2.98 16.53 9.92
CA VAL A 4 -2.26 16.24 8.66
C VAL A 4 -2.41 17.41 7.68
N ALA A 5 -3.61 17.98 7.56
CA ALA A 5 -3.84 19.13 6.69
C ALA A 5 -3.00 20.35 7.11
N GLU A 6 -2.94 20.63 8.41
CA GLU A 6 -2.12 21.70 8.96
C GLU A 6 -0.63 21.46 8.73
N LEU A 7 -0.18 20.21 8.84
CA LEU A 7 1.22 19.85 8.55
C LEU A 7 1.57 20.14 7.07
N CYS A 8 0.71 19.76 6.13
CA CYS A 8 0.91 20.05 4.71
C CYS A 8 0.97 21.57 4.44
N GLN A 9 0.07 22.34 5.04
CA GLN A 9 0.05 23.80 4.92
C GLN A 9 1.31 24.46 5.50
N LYS A 10 1.75 24.02 6.69
CA LYS A 10 3.00 24.50 7.30
C LYS A 10 4.23 24.21 6.44
N ARG A 11 4.18 23.16 5.61
CA ARG A 11 5.23 22.81 4.65
C ARG A 11 5.08 23.54 3.30
N GLY A 12 4.09 24.41 3.15
CA GLY A 12 3.84 25.15 1.91
C GLY A 12 3.32 24.29 0.76
N LEU A 13 2.78 23.10 1.04
CA LEU A 13 2.27 22.19 0.02
C LEU A 13 0.86 22.58 -0.40
N ARG A 14 0.60 22.56 -1.71
CA ARG A 14 -0.75 22.72 -2.28
C ARG A 14 -1.59 21.47 -2.00
N LEU A 15 -2.37 21.55 -0.93
CA LEU A 15 -3.22 20.49 -0.41
C LEU A 15 -4.65 20.64 -0.93
N GLN A 16 -5.25 19.53 -1.36
CA GLN A 16 -6.71 19.42 -1.50
C GLN A 16 -7.24 18.25 -0.66
N ARG A 17 -8.45 18.39 -0.11
CA ARG A 17 -9.13 17.33 0.64
C ARG A 17 -10.09 16.60 -0.28
N ARG A 18 -10.17 15.28 -0.18
CA ARG A 18 -11.12 14.48 -0.96
C ARG A 18 -12.57 14.88 -0.66
N SER A 19 -12.86 15.14 0.62
CA SER A 19 -14.20 15.52 1.10
C SER A 19 -14.70 16.88 0.60
N SER A 20 -13.84 17.73 0.03
CA SER A 20 -14.27 19.05 -0.46
C SER A 20 -15.17 18.96 -1.70
N GLY A 21 -15.13 17.84 -2.42
CA GLY A 21 -15.88 17.64 -3.66
C GLY A 21 -15.44 18.52 -4.82
N GLN A 22 -14.34 19.27 -4.68
CA GLN A 22 -13.81 20.13 -5.72
C GLN A 22 -13.06 19.32 -6.78
N ALA A 23 -13.04 19.82 -8.01
CA ALA A 23 -12.22 19.24 -9.07
C ALA A 23 -10.74 19.31 -8.69
N LEU A 24 -9.97 18.27 -9.02
CA LEU A 24 -8.55 18.24 -8.71
C LEU A 24 -7.80 19.28 -9.56
N ALA A 25 -7.21 20.29 -8.92
CA ALA A 25 -6.39 21.29 -9.57
C ALA A 25 -5.06 20.68 -10.03
N ALA A 26 -4.57 21.10 -11.19
CA ALA A 26 -3.37 20.55 -11.82
C ALA A 26 -2.08 20.76 -10.99
N ASP A 27 -2.08 21.75 -10.10
CA ASP A 27 -0.97 22.09 -9.21
C ASP A 27 -1.09 21.46 -7.82
N THR A 28 -2.03 20.53 -7.62
CA THR A 28 -2.17 19.78 -6.36
C THR A 28 -0.94 18.93 -6.11
N GLN A 29 -0.31 19.12 -4.95
CA GLN A 29 0.85 18.32 -4.53
C GLN A 29 0.46 17.21 -3.54
N VAL A 30 -0.62 17.42 -2.77
CA VAL A 30 -1.13 16.44 -1.81
C VAL A 30 -2.65 16.38 -1.92
N LEU A 31 -3.18 15.20 -2.19
CA LEU A 31 -4.59 14.89 -2.01
C LEU A 31 -4.75 14.14 -0.68
N LEU A 32 -5.44 14.75 0.28
CA LEU A 32 -5.74 14.13 1.57
C LEU A 32 -7.08 13.39 1.50
N GLY A 33 -7.01 12.06 1.56
CA GLY A 33 -8.19 11.21 1.76
C GLY A 33 -8.67 11.30 3.21
N ASP A 34 -9.77 12.02 3.43
CA ASP A 34 -10.36 12.28 4.75
C ASP A 34 -11.78 11.69 4.91
N SER A 35 -12.06 10.64 4.13
CA SER A 35 -13.33 9.92 4.03
C SER A 35 -13.10 8.41 4.03
N MET A 36 -14.09 7.65 4.50
CA MET A 36 -14.01 6.19 4.62
C MET A 36 -14.43 5.48 3.33
N GLY A 37 -13.87 4.27 3.11
CA GLY A 37 -14.29 3.38 2.03
C GLY A 37 -13.68 3.65 0.65
N GLU A 38 -12.75 4.60 0.54
CA GLU A 38 -12.18 5.03 -0.76
C GLU A 38 -10.78 4.49 -1.06
N MET A 39 -10.23 3.62 -0.20
CA MET A 39 -8.86 3.10 -0.36
C MET A 39 -8.60 2.45 -1.73
N MET A 40 -9.58 1.71 -2.26
CA MET A 40 -9.46 1.09 -3.59
C MET A 40 -9.34 2.12 -4.71
N ALA A 41 -10.03 3.25 -4.60
CA ALA A 41 -9.90 4.34 -5.57
C ALA A 41 -8.47 4.93 -5.52
N TYR A 42 -7.91 5.14 -4.32
CA TYR A 42 -6.54 5.62 -4.19
C TYR A 42 -5.51 4.64 -4.75
N TYR A 43 -5.67 3.33 -4.52
CA TYR A 43 -4.77 2.33 -5.10
C TYR A 43 -4.90 2.26 -6.62
N SER A 44 -6.09 2.47 -7.19
CA SER A 44 -6.24 2.51 -8.65
C SER A 44 -5.53 3.70 -9.33
N LEU A 45 -5.22 4.75 -8.57
CA LEU A 45 -4.58 5.98 -9.05
C LEU A 45 -3.08 6.06 -8.75
N GLY A 46 -2.58 5.24 -7.83
CA GLY A 46 -1.19 5.31 -7.37
C GLY A 46 -0.24 4.51 -8.26
N ASP A 47 1.04 4.91 -8.29
CA ASP A 47 2.11 4.13 -8.92
C ASP A 47 2.86 3.23 -7.92
N ILE A 48 2.86 3.62 -6.65
CA ILE A 48 3.57 2.97 -5.54
C ILE A 48 2.73 3.14 -4.27
N ALA A 49 2.69 2.12 -3.42
CA ALA A 49 2.01 2.18 -2.13
C ALA A 49 2.99 2.06 -0.97
N PHE A 50 3.02 3.04 -0.08
CA PHE A 50 3.58 2.88 1.25
C PHE A 50 2.46 2.59 2.25
N VAL A 51 2.52 1.44 2.93
CA VAL A 51 1.49 1.03 3.89
C VAL A 51 1.90 1.48 5.28
N GLY A 52 1.11 2.41 5.83
CA GLY A 52 1.36 3.07 7.11
C GLY A 52 1.21 2.17 8.34
N GLY A 53 1.41 2.77 9.52
CA GLY A 53 1.49 2.03 10.79
C GLY A 53 2.72 1.13 10.92
N SER A 54 3.71 1.35 10.05
CA SER A 54 4.85 0.45 9.86
C SER A 54 6.20 1.10 10.18
N LEU A 55 6.33 2.42 10.02
CA LEU A 55 7.47 3.22 10.51
C LEU A 55 7.33 3.65 11.99
N VAL A 56 6.18 3.33 12.58
CA VAL A 56 5.90 3.46 14.01
C VAL A 56 5.52 2.08 14.52
N ASP A 57 5.69 1.82 15.81
CA ASP A 57 5.50 0.49 16.37
C ASP A 57 4.02 0.11 16.55
N THR A 58 3.31 -0.08 15.43
CA THR A 58 1.87 -0.39 15.40
C THR A 58 1.53 -1.61 14.52
N GLY A 59 2.52 -2.23 13.88
CA GLY A 59 2.39 -3.55 13.24
C GLY A 59 1.93 -3.58 11.79
N CYS A 60 2.01 -2.45 11.09
CA CYS A 60 1.53 -2.22 9.72
C CYS A 60 0.05 -2.55 9.48
N GLN A 61 -0.45 -2.13 8.31
CA GLN A 61 -1.81 -2.36 7.84
C GLN A 61 -1.81 -3.37 6.68
N ASN A 62 -2.98 -3.62 6.10
CA ASN A 62 -3.17 -4.65 5.09
C ASN A 62 -2.36 -4.38 3.79
N VAL A 63 -1.26 -5.12 3.62
CA VAL A 63 -0.38 -5.04 2.43
C VAL A 63 -0.94 -5.74 1.19
N LEU A 64 -1.98 -6.59 1.33
CA LEU A 64 -2.55 -7.33 0.20
C LEU A 64 -3.43 -6.45 -0.68
N GLU A 65 -4.04 -5.39 -0.15
CA GLU A 65 -4.88 -4.46 -0.91
C GLU A 65 -4.10 -3.75 -2.03
N PRO A 66 -2.98 -3.05 -1.76
CA PRO A 66 -2.19 -2.44 -2.83
C PRO A 66 -1.56 -3.49 -3.76
N ALA A 67 -1.12 -4.64 -3.22
CA ALA A 67 -0.54 -5.70 -4.02
C ALA A 67 -1.54 -6.27 -5.04
N ALA A 68 -2.84 -6.35 -4.69
CA ALA A 68 -3.89 -6.79 -5.61
C ALA A 68 -4.06 -5.84 -6.82
N TRP A 69 -3.70 -4.57 -6.66
CA TRP A 69 -3.68 -3.55 -7.72
C TRP A 69 -2.36 -3.52 -8.50
N ALA A 70 -1.49 -4.51 -8.30
CA ALA A 70 -0.16 -4.58 -8.88
C ALA A 70 0.72 -3.35 -8.54
N LEU A 71 0.52 -2.76 -7.36
CA LEU A 71 1.39 -1.71 -6.86
C LEU A 71 2.61 -2.32 -6.15
N PRO A 72 3.82 -1.82 -6.40
CA PRO A 72 4.95 -2.07 -5.52
C PRO A 72 4.62 -1.58 -4.10
N VAL A 73 4.88 -2.44 -3.11
CA VAL A 73 4.54 -2.18 -1.71
C VAL A 73 5.79 -1.88 -0.89
N LEU A 74 5.79 -0.73 -0.21
CA LEU A 74 6.79 -0.35 0.77
C LEU A 74 6.17 -0.36 2.18
N VAL A 75 6.93 -0.80 3.17
CA VAL A 75 6.54 -0.80 4.59
C VAL A 75 7.72 -0.44 5.47
N GLY A 76 7.45 0.06 6.67
CA GLY A 76 8.45 0.17 7.73
C GLY A 76 8.72 -1.15 8.47
N PRO A 77 9.61 -1.14 9.48
CA PRO A 77 10.05 -2.34 10.19
C PRO A 77 8.98 -2.96 11.11
N SER A 78 8.00 -2.18 11.58
CA SER A 78 6.93 -2.70 12.44
C SER A 78 5.86 -3.39 11.60
N GLN A 79 5.92 -4.73 11.52
CA GLN A 79 5.09 -5.56 10.64
C GLN A 79 4.30 -6.64 11.38
N PHE A 80 4.31 -6.63 12.71
CA PHE A 80 3.88 -7.79 13.51
C PHE A 80 2.43 -8.24 13.27
N ASN A 81 1.51 -7.36 12.82
CA ASN A 81 0.14 -7.79 12.49
C ASN A 81 0.07 -8.59 11.18
N PHE A 82 1.01 -8.37 10.26
CA PHE A 82 1.06 -8.99 8.93
C PHE A 82 2.38 -9.72 8.66
N ALA A 83 3.18 -10.03 9.68
CA ALA A 83 4.57 -10.48 9.55
C ALA A 83 4.75 -11.67 8.59
N LYS A 84 3.85 -12.66 8.66
CA LYS A 84 3.86 -13.82 7.76
C LYS A 84 3.64 -13.41 6.30
N ILE A 85 2.69 -12.50 6.04
CA ILE A 85 2.37 -12.03 4.70
C ILE A 85 3.50 -11.14 4.19
N CYS A 86 4.02 -10.23 5.01
CA CYS A 86 5.15 -9.38 4.64
C CYS A 86 6.38 -10.23 4.25
N SER A 87 6.75 -11.23 5.07
CA SER A 87 7.86 -12.14 4.77
C SER A 87 7.67 -12.92 3.46
N GLN A 88 6.44 -13.37 3.18
CA GLN A 88 6.11 -14.02 1.90
C GLN A 88 6.25 -13.06 0.71
N MET A 89 5.80 -11.81 0.86
CA MET A 89 5.90 -10.79 -0.18
C MET A 89 7.34 -10.34 -0.42
N GLU A 90 8.16 -10.19 0.62
CA GLU A 90 9.59 -9.90 0.48
C GLU A 90 10.31 -11.01 -0.28
N SER A 91 10.04 -12.27 0.09
CA SER A 91 10.62 -13.44 -0.59
C SER A 91 10.24 -13.51 -2.07
N ALA A 92 9.08 -12.96 -2.43
CA ALA A 92 8.60 -12.88 -3.81
C ALA A 92 9.07 -11.61 -4.55
N ASN A 93 9.91 -10.76 -3.93
CA ASN A 93 10.29 -9.44 -4.44
C ASN A 93 9.07 -8.53 -4.72
N ALA A 94 8.00 -8.66 -3.94
CA ALA A 94 6.75 -7.91 -4.07
C ALA A 94 6.61 -6.78 -3.03
N LEU A 95 7.40 -6.83 -1.97
CA LEU A 95 7.41 -5.86 -0.88
C LEU A 95 8.84 -5.53 -0.48
N ARG A 96 9.07 -4.28 -0.06
CA ARG A 96 10.36 -3.84 0.47
C ARG A 96 10.17 -3.14 1.80
N THR A 97 10.96 -3.56 2.79
CA THR A 97 11.04 -2.90 4.09
C THR A 97 12.04 -1.75 4.04
N VAL A 98 11.62 -0.56 4.50
CA VAL A 98 12.45 0.63 4.67
C VAL A 98 12.56 0.97 6.15
N GLN A 99 13.74 1.39 6.60
CA GLN A 99 14.00 1.63 8.03
C GLN A 99 13.45 2.97 8.51
N ASP A 100 13.43 3.98 7.64
CA ASP A 100 13.04 5.33 8.00
C ASP A 100 12.52 6.14 6.79
N ALA A 101 12.21 7.42 7.04
CA ALA A 101 11.73 8.35 6.02
C ALA A 101 12.78 8.67 4.93
N THR A 102 14.07 8.60 5.25
CA THR A 102 15.17 8.85 4.31
C THR A 102 15.29 7.70 3.32
N GLU A 103 15.26 6.47 3.83
CA GLU A 103 15.27 5.28 2.99
C GLU A 103 13.98 5.20 2.16
N LEU A 104 12.82 5.52 2.74
CA LEU A 104 11.57 5.62 1.99
C LEU A 104 11.70 6.58 0.80
N SER A 105 12.28 7.77 1.02
CA SER A 105 12.49 8.74 -0.06
C SER A 105 13.41 8.20 -1.15
N THR A 106 14.48 7.51 -0.77
CA THR A 106 15.42 6.89 -1.71
C THR A 106 14.74 5.80 -2.54
N GLN A 107 13.97 4.92 -1.91
CA GLN A 107 13.25 3.83 -2.58
C GLN A 107 12.16 4.35 -3.52
N LEU A 108 11.41 5.37 -3.11
CA LEU A 108 10.41 6.00 -3.96
C LEU A 108 11.04 6.58 -5.24
N ARG A 109 12.16 7.32 -5.12
CA ARG A 109 12.87 7.85 -6.30
C ARG A 109 13.32 6.73 -7.22
N GLN A 110 13.95 5.69 -6.67
CA GLN A 110 14.41 4.54 -7.46
C GLN A 110 13.27 3.90 -8.25
N LEU A 111 12.12 3.65 -7.63
CA LEU A 111 10.97 3.03 -8.30
C LEU A 111 10.29 3.97 -9.31
N LEU A 112 10.33 5.29 -9.09
CA LEU A 112 9.82 6.27 -10.05
C LEU A 112 10.74 6.35 -11.29
N ASP A 113 12.06 6.34 -11.08
CA ASP A 113 13.07 6.45 -12.13
C ASP A 113 13.28 5.14 -12.91
N GLU A 114 12.90 3.99 -12.33
CA GLU A 114 13.05 2.66 -12.95
C GLU A 114 11.69 1.94 -13.17
N PRO A 115 10.91 2.32 -14.20
CA PRO A 115 9.57 1.76 -14.44
C PRO A 115 9.53 0.23 -14.53
N ALA A 116 10.52 -0.39 -15.17
CA ALA A 116 10.58 -1.85 -15.30
C ALA A 116 10.70 -2.55 -13.93
N LYS A 117 11.48 -2.00 -12.99
CA LYS A 117 11.58 -2.54 -11.63
C LYS A 117 10.28 -2.36 -10.86
N ARG A 118 9.66 -1.19 -11.00
CA ARG A 118 8.35 -0.87 -10.39
C ARG A 118 7.29 -1.87 -10.85
N GLU A 119 7.15 -2.06 -12.16
CA GLU A 119 6.19 -2.99 -12.75
C GLU A 119 6.47 -4.44 -12.32
N ALA A 120 7.73 -4.89 -12.35
CA ALA A 120 8.09 -6.23 -11.92
C ALA A 120 7.71 -6.50 -10.45
N MET A 121 8.03 -5.56 -9.55
CA MET A 121 7.70 -5.67 -8.14
C MET A 121 6.18 -5.70 -7.91
N GLY A 122 5.44 -4.82 -8.59
CA GLY A 122 3.98 -4.80 -8.56
C GLY A 122 3.34 -6.09 -9.04
N GLN A 123 3.81 -6.63 -10.18
CA GLN A 123 3.31 -7.88 -10.74
C GLN A 123 3.60 -9.09 -9.84
N SER A 124 4.76 -9.14 -9.18
CA SER A 124 5.05 -10.16 -8.17
C SER A 124 4.03 -10.14 -7.03
N GLY A 125 3.62 -8.94 -6.57
CA GLY A 125 2.58 -8.78 -5.55
C GLY A 125 1.22 -9.29 -6.02
N ALA A 126 0.78 -8.88 -7.22
CA ALA A 126 -0.48 -9.32 -7.79
C ALA A 126 -0.53 -10.84 -8.00
N ALA A 127 0.58 -11.44 -8.47
CA ALA A 127 0.71 -12.87 -8.64
C ALA A 127 0.58 -13.64 -7.31
N LEU A 128 1.22 -13.15 -6.24
CA LEU A 128 1.12 -13.73 -4.90
C LEU A 128 -0.31 -13.66 -4.35
N VAL A 129 -0.98 -12.52 -4.50
CA VAL A 129 -2.39 -12.37 -4.08
C VAL A 129 -3.29 -13.35 -4.85
N LYS A 130 -3.09 -13.47 -6.16
CA LYS A 130 -3.85 -14.40 -7.02
C LYS A 130 -3.61 -15.86 -6.61
N ALA A 131 -2.37 -16.24 -6.31
CA ALA A 131 -2.03 -17.57 -5.85
C ALA A 131 -2.72 -17.90 -4.51
N ASN A 132 -2.73 -16.95 -3.56
CA ASN A 132 -3.38 -17.13 -2.27
C ASN A 132 -4.92 -17.19 -2.36
N ARG A 133 -5.55 -16.50 -3.31
CA ARG A 133 -7.01 -16.63 -3.55
C ARG A 133 -7.43 -18.06 -3.93
N SER A 134 -6.54 -18.84 -4.54
CA SER A 134 -6.81 -20.25 -4.87
C SER A 134 -6.91 -21.17 -3.64
N ALA A 135 -6.58 -20.68 -2.45
CA ALA A 135 -6.71 -21.43 -1.20
C ALA A 135 -8.16 -21.49 -0.68
N LEU A 136 -9.00 -20.49 -1.00
CA LEU A 136 -10.38 -20.42 -0.50
C LEU A 136 -11.25 -21.62 -0.94
N PRO A 137 -11.28 -22.01 -2.23
CA PRO A 137 -12.02 -23.21 -2.66
C PRO A 137 -11.54 -24.50 -1.96
N LYS A 138 -10.23 -24.61 -1.70
CA LYS A 138 -9.65 -25.78 -1.01
C LYS A 138 -10.08 -25.83 0.45
N LEU A 139 -10.17 -24.68 1.12
CA LEU A 139 -10.64 -24.59 2.50
C LEU A 139 -12.14 -24.91 2.60
N LEU A 140 -12.96 -24.38 1.69
CA LEU A 140 -14.39 -24.69 1.63
C LEU A 140 -14.62 -26.19 1.43
N ALA A 141 -13.88 -26.84 0.52
CA ALA A 141 -13.97 -28.29 0.32
C ALA A 141 -13.62 -29.11 1.58
N GLN A 142 -12.72 -28.61 2.45
CA GLN A 142 -12.42 -29.27 3.73
C GLN A 142 -13.55 -29.07 4.75
N ILE A 143 -14.16 -27.88 4.80
CA ILE A 143 -15.33 -27.61 5.65
C ILE A 143 -16.49 -28.49 5.22
N ASP A 144 -16.79 -28.55 3.91
CA ASP A 144 -17.87 -29.39 3.36
C ASP A 144 -17.68 -30.87 3.72
N ARG A 145 -16.44 -31.36 3.71
CA ARG A 145 -16.11 -32.74 4.12
C ARG A 145 -16.36 -33.00 5.61
N LEU A 146 -16.22 -32.00 6.48
CA LEU A 146 -16.47 -32.14 7.92
C LEU A 146 -17.96 -31.98 8.28
N LEU A 147 -18.75 -31.40 7.37
CA LEU A 147 -20.19 -31.22 7.52
C LEU A 147 -21.03 -32.36 6.91
N ALA A 148 -20.40 -33.25 6.11
CA ALA A 148 -21.00 -34.44 5.52
C ALA A 148 -20.81 -35.67 6.41
#